data_AF-A0A9E4L8T6-F1
#
_entry.id   AF-A0A9E4L8T6-F1
#
_cell.length_a   1.000
_cell.length_b   1.000
_cell.length_c   1.000
_cell.angle_alpha   90.00
_cell.angle_beta   90.00
_cell.angle_gamma   90.00
#
_symmetry.space_group_name_H-M   'P 1'
#
loop_
_entity.id
_entity.type
_entity.pdbx_description
1 polymer ?
#
loop_
_entity_poly.entity_id
_entity_poly.type
_entity_poly.pdbx_seq_one_letter_code
_entity_poly.pdbx_strand_id
1 'polypeptide(L)'
;MSMTAGSVQLIDEAEELLEPRERALLRIARVLLGGALANGAALALLLLLALVGGIRLLPGYFATAQGLLAGGVPLAPDTAMAVVMLLLLANAGLLLVLMTGVLAREFWALPGLGLLLLVNLAGLLTAGLSLAVVTLVPGAWALALSLREARSFRINPVMRKEFRGRMRGPRSFIVLSVFLGLMSAFTAMLYLVFSSGTVQGTGSAAVGAIGRVLFIGLVSIELLLVLFIAPAFTAGAITGEREFGTWDLLQTTLLVRPALVIGKLESALGYILLLLFSSIPLQSIAFLFGGVTLTELVVSFAVLSVTAIALGTLGIYFSAHTARTLTASMRAYTVALGLLFGIPLLLNLPLFNAFVNAASGFGSGISGSPVLEAIFVYFGFLLVSLNPVATALVTQQLLADRNVAGLWTLVLSSDGSTIPLVSPWISLVVFYLLFSTILVALAVRRMRKVEV
;
A
#
# COMPACT_ATOMS: atom_id res chain seq x y z
N MET A 1 42.43 -0.49 18.90
CA MET A 1 41.13 -0.61 19.58
C MET A 1 40.72 0.79 20.04
N SER A 2 40.06 1.59 19.19
CA SER A 2 39.42 2.89 19.51
C SER A 2 39.06 3.63 18.20
N MET A 3 38.04 3.17 17.47
CA MET A 3 37.48 3.91 16.32
C MET A 3 35.96 4.10 16.40
N THR A 4 35.35 3.78 17.55
CA THR A 4 33.89 3.84 17.74
C THR A 4 33.41 5.07 18.51
N ALA A 5 34.30 5.88 19.10
CA ALA A 5 33.91 7.06 19.88
C ALA A 5 33.68 8.33 19.03
N GLY A 6 34.42 8.49 17.92
CA GLY A 6 34.36 9.73 17.11
C GLY A 6 33.12 9.87 16.23
N SER A 7 32.47 8.77 15.83
CA SER A 7 31.27 8.83 14.98
C SER A 7 30.01 9.22 15.75
N VAL A 8 29.96 8.98 17.06
CA VAL A 8 28.81 9.37 17.91
C VAL A 8 28.91 10.85 18.29
N GLN A 9 30.11 11.35 18.63
CA GLN A 9 30.32 12.78 18.92
C GLN A 9 30.01 13.69 17.73
N LEU A 10 30.36 13.29 16.50
CA LEU A 10 30.06 14.07 15.29
C LEU A 10 28.55 14.16 14.97
N ILE A 11 27.73 13.21 15.45
CA ILE A 11 26.27 13.25 15.26
C ILE A 11 25.64 14.23 16.26
N ASP A 12 26.12 14.24 17.51
CA ASP A 12 25.62 15.15 18.55
C ASP A 12 26.02 16.62 18.26
N GLU A 13 27.24 16.88 17.77
CA GLU A 13 27.68 18.24 17.37
C GLU A 13 26.90 18.78 16.15
N ALA A 14 26.56 17.92 15.19
CA ALA A 14 25.76 18.31 14.03
C ALA A 14 24.30 18.65 14.39
N GLU A 15 23.79 18.10 15.48
CA GLU A 15 22.43 18.35 15.96
C GLU A 15 22.33 19.66 16.78
N GLU A 16 23.44 20.09 17.38
CA GLU A 16 23.57 21.36 18.11
C GLU A 16 23.51 22.58 17.18
N LEU A 17 23.97 22.43 15.93
CA LEU A 17 23.93 23.46 14.89
C LEU A 17 22.54 23.66 14.25
N LEU A 18 21.56 22.81 14.56
CA LEU A 18 20.22 22.90 14.00
C LEU A 18 19.38 23.96 14.72
N GLU A 19 18.53 24.67 13.97
CA GLU A 19 17.57 25.60 14.55
C GLU A 19 16.67 24.88 15.58
N PRO A 20 16.22 25.56 16.66
CA PRO A 20 15.40 24.95 17.71
C PRO A 20 14.16 24.22 17.19
N ARG A 21 13.57 24.72 16.09
CA ARG A 21 12.41 24.12 15.42
C ARG A 21 12.76 22.82 14.70
N GLU A 22 13.93 22.73 14.10
CA GLU A 22 14.39 21.51 13.41
C GLU A 22 14.64 20.40 14.41
N ARG A 23 15.23 20.73 15.56
CA ARG A 23 15.37 19.81 16.69
C ARG A 23 14.01 19.35 17.25
N ALA A 24 12.99 20.22 17.27
CA ALA A 24 11.64 19.83 17.68
C ALA A 24 11.02 18.81 16.70
N LEU A 25 11.12 19.06 15.38
CA LEU A 25 10.60 18.15 14.36
C LEU A 25 11.33 16.81 14.33
N LEU A 26 12.65 16.81 14.52
CA LEU A 26 13.43 15.57 14.65
C LEU A 26 13.03 14.77 15.88
N ARG A 27 12.75 15.42 17.02
CA ARG A 27 12.21 14.74 18.22
C ARG A 27 10.86 14.09 17.93
N ILE A 28 9.95 14.78 17.25
CA ILE A 28 8.65 14.21 16.86
C ILE A 28 8.85 12.99 15.96
N ALA A 29 9.74 13.09 14.96
CA ALA A 29 10.05 12.00 14.06
C ALA A 29 10.62 10.77 14.78
N ARG A 30 11.50 10.97 15.79
CA ARG A 30 12.02 9.87 16.63
C ARG A 30 10.92 9.20 17.44
N VAL A 31 9.96 9.95 17.99
CA VAL A 31 8.81 9.38 18.71
C VAL A 31 7.96 8.51 17.78
N LEU A 32 7.69 8.98 16.56
CA LEU A 32 6.94 8.22 15.55
C LEU A 32 7.69 6.96 15.11
N LEU A 33 9.00 7.06 14.89
CA LEU A 33 9.85 5.91 14.59
C LEU A 33 9.84 4.89 15.74
N GLY A 34 9.96 5.35 16.99
CA GLY A 34 9.88 4.50 18.17
C GLY A 34 8.54 3.77 18.26
N GLY A 35 7.43 4.46 17.98
CA GLY A 35 6.11 3.84 17.90
C GLY A 35 5.97 2.82 16.78
N ALA A 36 6.54 3.08 15.60
CA ALA A 36 6.54 2.14 14.49
C ALA A 36 7.34 0.87 14.82
N LEU A 37 8.53 1.04 15.43
CA LEU A 37 9.35 -0.08 15.89
C LEU A 37 8.66 -0.87 17.00
N ALA A 38 7.95 -0.22 17.92
CA ALA A 38 7.18 -0.89 18.96
C ALA A 38 6.04 -1.73 18.38
N ASN A 39 5.30 -1.21 17.40
CA ASN A 39 4.28 -1.99 16.68
C ASN A 39 4.90 -3.17 15.92
N GLY A 40 6.05 -2.97 15.25
CA GLY A 40 6.78 -4.03 14.58
C GLY A 40 7.29 -5.11 15.53
N ALA A 41 7.79 -4.73 16.71
CA ALA A 41 8.23 -5.66 17.75
C ALA A 41 7.05 -6.46 18.34
N ALA A 42 5.92 -5.79 18.61
CA ALA A 42 4.69 -6.45 19.06
C ALA A 42 4.19 -7.45 18.01
N LEU A 43 4.22 -7.08 16.72
CA LEU A 43 3.87 -7.97 15.63
C LEU A 43 4.81 -9.19 15.56
N ALA A 44 6.12 -8.98 15.63
CA ALA A 44 7.09 -10.08 15.60
C ALA A 44 6.89 -11.04 16.78
N LEU A 45 6.63 -10.51 17.97
CA LEU A 45 6.32 -11.30 19.16
C LEU A 45 5.03 -12.11 18.97
N LEU A 46 3.96 -11.50 18.45
CA LEU A 46 2.71 -12.21 18.17
C LEU A 46 2.88 -13.29 17.10
N LEU A 47 3.66 -13.04 16.05
CA LEU A 47 3.96 -14.04 15.02
C LEU A 47 4.72 -15.24 15.61
N LEU A 48 5.72 -14.99 16.48
CA LEU A 48 6.45 -16.05 17.17
C LEU A 48 5.52 -16.85 18.09
N LEU A 49 4.69 -16.17 18.89
CA LEU A 49 3.73 -16.84 19.77
C LEU A 49 2.66 -17.61 19.00
N ALA A 50 2.17 -17.09 17.88
CA ALA A 50 1.22 -17.78 17.01
C ALA A 50 1.84 -19.01 16.34
N LEU A 51 3.12 -18.95 15.96
CA LEU A 51 3.85 -20.10 15.43
C LEU A 51 3.99 -21.21 16.50
N VAL A 52 4.34 -20.85 17.73
CA VAL A 52 4.42 -21.80 18.86
C VAL A 52 3.04 -22.36 19.23
N GLY A 53 2.01 -21.51 19.28
CA GLY A 53 0.63 -21.91 19.54
C GLY A 53 0.04 -22.81 18.47
N GLY A 54 0.40 -22.58 17.20
CA GLY A 54 -0.03 -23.40 16.05
C GLY A 54 0.52 -24.82 16.05
N ILE A 55 1.67 -25.07 16.70
CA ILE A 55 2.25 -26.41 16.87
C ILE A 55 1.54 -27.18 18.03
N ARG A 56 0.43 -26.65 18.57
CA ARG A 56 -0.31 -27.19 19.73
C ARG A 56 0.53 -27.34 21.01
N LEU A 57 1.68 -26.66 21.10
CA LEU A 57 2.51 -26.60 22.30
C LEU A 57 1.83 -25.80 23.45
N LEU A 58 0.92 -24.88 23.11
CA LEU A 58 0.16 -24.05 24.05
C LEU A 58 -1.35 -24.19 23.77
N PRO A 59 -2.02 -25.21 24.32
CA PRO A 59 -3.47 -25.38 24.14
C PRO A 59 -4.22 -24.15 24.69
N GLY A 60 -5.15 -23.61 23.90
CA GLY A 60 -5.95 -22.43 24.28
C GLY A 60 -5.26 -21.07 24.10
N TYR A 61 -4.05 -21.03 23.51
CA TYR A 61 -3.34 -19.78 23.23
C TYR A 61 -4.23 -18.76 22.48
N PHE A 62 -4.87 -19.16 21.38
CA PHE A 62 -5.67 -18.22 20.59
C PHE A 62 -6.88 -17.68 21.36
N ALA A 63 -7.54 -18.50 22.18
CA ALA A 63 -8.68 -18.07 22.98
C ALA A 63 -8.27 -17.10 24.10
N THR A 64 -7.17 -17.39 24.81
CA THR A 64 -6.62 -16.49 25.83
C THR A 64 -6.10 -15.18 25.22
N ALA A 65 -5.42 -15.26 24.07
CA ALA A 65 -4.93 -14.11 23.33
C ALA A 65 -6.08 -13.24 22.79
N GLN A 66 -7.16 -13.83 22.29
CA GLN A 66 -8.37 -13.07 21.91
C GLN A 66 -8.97 -12.36 23.11
N GLY A 67 -9.15 -13.03 24.24
CA GLY A 67 -9.71 -12.41 25.44
C GLY A 67 -8.90 -11.19 25.92
N LEU A 68 -7.58 -11.24 25.80
CA LEU A 68 -6.67 -10.18 26.25
C LEU A 68 -6.49 -9.07 25.21
N LEU A 69 -6.46 -9.42 23.92
CA LEU A 69 -6.06 -8.51 22.84
C LEU A 69 -7.22 -7.99 21.98
N ALA A 70 -8.34 -8.71 21.95
CA ALA A 70 -9.50 -8.43 21.09
C ALA A 70 -10.81 -8.91 21.75
N GLY A 71 -10.96 -8.66 23.05
CA GLY A 71 -12.05 -9.24 23.86
C GLY A 71 -13.46 -8.80 23.46
N GLY A 72 -13.60 -7.67 22.75
CA GLY A 72 -14.88 -7.16 22.24
C GLY A 72 -15.23 -7.64 20.83
N VAL A 73 -14.36 -8.40 20.17
CA VAL A 73 -14.54 -8.78 18.75
C VAL A 73 -15.28 -10.12 18.64
N PRO A 74 -16.48 -10.17 18.02
CA PRO A 74 -17.25 -11.40 17.82
C PRO A 74 -16.70 -12.20 16.63
N LEU A 75 -15.41 -12.51 16.65
CA LEU A 75 -14.72 -13.32 15.66
C LEU A 75 -14.19 -14.60 16.30
N ALA A 76 -13.85 -15.60 15.48
CA ALA A 76 -13.13 -16.77 15.98
C ALA A 76 -11.74 -16.35 16.53
N PRO A 77 -11.19 -17.05 17.54
CA PRO A 77 -9.92 -16.69 18.15
C PRO A 77 -8.78 -16.50 17.14
N ASP A 78 -8.69 -17.41 16.17
CA ASP A 78 -7.63 -17.40 15.16
C ASP A 78 -7.81 -16.20 14.19
N THR A 79 -9.06 -15.91 13.77
CA THR A 79 -9.37 -14.73 12.96
C THR A 79 -9.05 -13.43 13.70
N ALA A 80 -9.37 -13.34 14.99
CA ALA A 80 -9.13 -12.15 15.79
C ALA A 80 -7.62 -11.84 15.90
N MET A 81 -6.79 -12.87 16.04
CA MET A 81 -5.33 -12.70 16.07
C MET A 81 -4.75 -12.25 14.73
N ALA A 82 -5.23 -12.80 13.60
CA ALA A 82 -4.81 -12.34 12.28
C ALA A 82 -5.15 -10.85 12.06
N VAL A 83 -6.32 -10.39 12.53
CA VAL A 83 -6.73 -8.98 12.48
C VAL A 83 -5.79 -8.11 13.29
N VAL A 84 -5.50 -8.50 14.54
CA VAL A 84 -4.59 -7.74 15.42
C VAL A 84 -3.21 -7.60 14.76
N MET A 85 -2.66 -8.68 14.19
CA MET A 85 -1.36 -8.63 13.50
C MET A 85 -1.37 -7.68 12.30
N LEU A 86 -2.42 -7.71 11.49
CA LEU A 86 -2.54 -6.79 10.34
C LEU A 86 -2.71 -5.34 10.77
N LEU A 87 -3.46 -5.08 11.83
CA LEU A 87 -3.61 -3.73 12.38
C LEU A 87 -2.28 -3.18 12.92
N LEU A 88 -1.48 -4.01 13.61
CA LEU A 88 -0.14 -3.63 14.04
C LEU A 88 0.77 -3.29 12.85
N LEU A 89 0.71 -4.11 11.79
CA LEU A 89 1.49 -3.89 10.58
C LEU A 89 1.06 -2.58 9.87
N ALA A 90 -0.25 -2.35 9.76
CA ALA A 90 -0.82 -1.12 9.21
C ALA A 90 -0.43 0.12 10.03
N ASN A 91 -0.52 0.04 11.35
CA ASN A 91 -0.15 1.11 12.27
C ASN A 91 1.35 1.44 12.18
N ALA A 92 2.22 0.42 12.13
CA ALA A 92 3.65 0.62 11.91
C ALA A 92 3.92 1.39 10.61
N GLY A 93 3.25 0.99 9.52
CA GLY A 93 3.35 1.69 8.23
C GLY A 93 2.89 3.13 8.29
N LEU A 94 1.70 3.38 8.85
CA LEU A 94 1.13 4.72 8.97
C LEU A 94 2.01 5.64 9.83
N LEU A 95 2.58 5.13 10.94
CA LEU A 95 3.50 5.91 11.76
C LEU A 95 4.78 6.31 10.98
N LEU A 96 5.30 5.43 10.13
CA LEU A 96 6.44 5.76 9.27
C LEU A 96 6.07 6.79 8.18
N VAL A 97 4.86 6.71 7.61
CA VAL A 97 4.35 7.73 6.65
C VAL A 97 4.20 9.08 7.34
N LEU A 98 3.64 9.11 8.54
CA LEU A 98 3.47 10.34 9.30
C LEU A 98 4.83 10.91 9.73
N MET A 99 5.81 10.05 10.05
CA MET A 99 7.18 10.48 10.31
C MET A 99 7.78 11.21 9.11
N THR A 100 7.65 10.66 7.89
CA THR A 100 8.18 11.32 6.69
C THR A 100 7.43 12.62 6.39
N GLY A 101 6.11 12.66 6.58
CA GLY A 101 5.28 13.87 6.46
C GLY A 101 5.69 14.98 7.46
N VAL A 102 5.96 14.61 8.71
CA VAL A 102 6.45 15.56 9.74
C VAL A 102 7.82 16.13 9.36
N LEU A 103 8.74 15.28 8.90
CA LEU A 103 10.07 15.72 8.45
C LEU A 103 10.00 16.63 7.20
N ALA A 104 8.99 16.43 6.35
CA ALA A 104 8.72 17.28 5.20
C ALA A 104 7.88 18.53 5.52
N ARG A 105 7.40 18.67 6.76
CA ARG A 105 6.54 19.78 7.22
C ARG A 105 5.22 19.87 6.44
N GLU A 106 4.66 18.71 6.07
CA GLU A 106 3.45 18.63 5.25
C GLU A 106 2.16 18.90 6.03
N PHE A 107 1.23 19.63 5.41
CA PHE A 107 -0.04 19.99 6.06
C PHE A 107 -0.87 18.76 6.46
N TRP A 108 -0.81 17.66 5.70
CA TRP A 108 -1.61 16.46 5.93
C TRP A 108 -1.10 15.59 7.08
N ALA A 109 0.13 15.81 7.56
CA ALA A 109 0.69 15.03 8.67
C ALA A 109 -0.10 15.24 9.98
N LEU A 110 -0.57 16.45 10.25
CA LEU A 110 -1.40 16.78 11.42
C LEU A 110 -2.76 16.06 11.43
N PRO A 111 -3.63 16.23 10.41
CA PRO A 111 -4.90 15.51 10.36
C PRO A 111 -4.67 14.00 10.24
N GLY A 112 -3.59 13.55 9.60
CA GLY A 112 -3.22 12.14 9.54
C GLY A 112 -2.91 11.53 10.92
N LEU A 113 -2.18 12.24 11.78
CA LEU A 113 -1.95 11.82 13.17
C LEU A 113 -3.27 11.79 13.96
N GLY A 114 -4.13 12.80 13.79
CA GLY A 114 -5.44 12.82 14.42
C GLY A 114 -6.31 11.64 14.00
N LEU A 115 -6.37 11.34 12.69
CA LEU A 115 -7.15 10.23 12.16
C LEU A 115 -6.61 8.87 12.64
N LEU A 116 -5.28 8.68 12.65
CA LEU A 116 -4.67 7.45 13.18
C LEU A 116 -5.08 7.20 14.63
N LEU A 117 -5.05 8.25 15.47
CA LEU A 117 -5.46 8.17 16.86
C LEU A 117 -6.95 7.91 17.02
N LEU A 118 -7.79 8.60 16.25
CA LEU A 118 -9.25 8.40 16.28
C LEU A 118 -9.63 6.96 15.91
N VAL A 119 -9.03 6.41 14.84
CA VAL A 119 -9.30 5.03 14.40
C VAL A 119 -8.84 4.01 15.45
N ASN A 120 -7.63 4.19 16.01
CA ASN A 120 -7.13 3.28 17.04
C ASN A 120 -7.88 3.41 18.37
N LEU A 121 -8.31 4.62 18.74
CA LEU A 121 -9.11 4.86 19.93
C LEU A 121 -10.50 4.26 19.78
N ALA A 122 -11.13 4.43 18.60
CA ALA A 122 -12.39 3.78 18.29
C ALA A 122 -12.26 2.25 18.37
N GLY A 123 -11.21 1.68 17.76
CA GLY A 123 -10.94 0.24 17.84
C GLY A 123 -10.69 -0.26 19.28
N LEU A 124 -10.01 0.53 20.11
CA LEU A 124 -9.81 0.20 21.52
C LEU A 124 -11.15 0.18 22.28
N LEU A 125 -12.02 1.17 22.04
CA LEU A 125 -13.28 1.34 22.76
C LEU A 125 -14.38 0.37 22.29
N THR A 126 -14.49 0.12 20.99
CA THR A 126 -15.58 -0.71 20.43
C THR A 126 -15.21 -2.19 20.36
N ALA A 127 -13.97 -2.50 20.00
CA ALA A 127 -13.49 -3.86 19.76
C ALA A 127 -12.58 -4.39 20.89
N GLY A 128 -12.27 -3.58 21.90
CA GLY A 128 -11.38 -3.99 23.00
C GLY A 128 -9.96 -4.29 22.53
N LEU A 129 -9.50 -3.62 21.46
CA LEU A 129 -8.18 -3.84 20.86
C LEU A 129 -7.06 -3.25 21.74
N SER A 130 -6.65 -3.96 22.78
CA SER A 130 -5.70 -3.47 23.79
C SER A 130 -4.32 -3.09 23.21
N LEU A 131 -3.87 -3.78 22.17
CA LEU A 131 -2.62 -3.46 21.46
C LEU A 131 -2.65 -2.14 20.68
N ALA A 132 -3.83 -1.55 20.47
CA ALA A 132 -3.93 -0.20 19.90
C ALA A 132 -3.18 0.85 20.76
N VAL A 133 -3.01 0.59 22.07
CA VAL A 133 -2.26 1.45 23.00
C VAL A 133 -0.81 1.66 22.56
N VAL A 134 -0.18 0.64 21.96
CA VAL A 134 1.20 0.72 21.43
C VAL A 134 1.32 1.81 20.35
N THR A 135 0.24 2.08 19.62
CA THR A 135 0.16 3.16 18.62
C THR A 135 -0.32 4.47 19.24
N LEU A 136 -1.32 4.40 20.13
CA LEU A 136 -1.95 5.58 20.73
C LEU A 136 -0.97 6.41 21.57
N VAL A 137 -0.12 5.77 22.39
CA VAL A 137 0.82 6.48 23.27
C VAL A 137 1.83 7.33 22.46
N PRO A 138 2.65 6.75 21.56
CA PRO A 138 3.58 7.54 20.76
C PRO A 138 2.87 8.48 19.78
N GLY A 139 1.73 8.07 19.22
CA GLY A 139 0.94 8.91 18.31
C GLY A 139 0.37 10.15 18.99
N ALA A 140 -0.17 10.02 20.20
CA ALA A 140 -0.73 11.13 20.98
C ALA A 140 0.36 12.09 21.44
N TRP A 141 1.52 11.55 21.85
CA TRP A 141 2.67 12.38 22.18
C TRP A 141 3.18 13.14 20.95
N ALA A 142 3.35 12.46 19.81
CA ALA A 142 3.75 13.09 18.56
C ALA A 142 2.74 14.16 18.10
N LEU A 143 1.44 13.92 18.23
CA LEU A 143 0.40 14.89 17.92
C LEU A 143 0.48 16.11 18.86
N ALA A 144 0.61 15.90 20.17
CA ALA A 144 0.71 16.99 21.14
C ALA A 144 1.92 17.89 20.88
N LEU A 145 3.06 17.31 20.50
CA LEU A 145 4.25 18.05 20.09
C LEU A 145 4.04 18.77 18.75
N SER A 146 3.40 18.11 17.78
CA SER A 146 3.12 18.69 16.45
C SER A 146 2.15 19.86 16.51
N LEU A 147 1.15 19.82 17.41
CA LEU A 147 0.21 20.91 17.62
C LEU A 147 0.88 22.18 18.19
N ARG A 148 1.94 22.03 19.00
CA ARG A 148 2.73 23.18 19.49
C ARG A 148 3.48 23.87 18.34
N GLU A 149 3.88 23.11 17.35
CA GLU A 149 4.57 23.58 16.14
C GLU A 149 3.61 23.73 14.93
N ALA A 150 2.29 23.81 15.12
CA ALA A 150 1.31 23.73 14.02
C ALA A 150 1.58 24.71 12.86
N ARG A 151 2.17 25.88 13.13
CA ARG A 151 2.52 26.90 12.12
C ARG A 151 3.66 26.49 11.18
N SER A 152 4.42 25.44 11.51
CA SER A 152 5.47 24.89 10.66
C SER A 152 4.91 24.06 9.51
N PHE A 153 3.75 23.44 9.70
CA PHE A 153 3.10 22.60 8.70
C PHE A 153 2.41 23.50 7.67
N ARG A 154 2.82 23.39 6.41
CA ARG A 154 2.33 24.22 5.32
C ARG A 154 2.11 23.38 4.08
N ILE A 155 1.31 23.90 3.16
CA ILE A 155 1.19 23.32 1.83
C ILE A 155 2.56 23.39 1.17
N ASN A 156 3.06 22.24 0.72
CA ASN A 156 4.36 22.16 0.09
C ASN A 156 4.47 23.10 -1.13
N PRO A 157 5.44 24.04 -1.14
CA PRO A 157 5.58 24.98 -2.24
C PRO A 157 5.98 24.30 -3.55
N VAL A 158 6.74 23.19 -3.49
CA VAL A 158 7.15 22.39 -4.65
C VAL A 158 5.92 21.72 -5.27
N MET A 159 5.11 21.03 -4.46
CA MET A 159 3.85 20.42 -4.91
C MET A 159 2.97 21.49 -5.59
N ARG A 160 2.74 22.63 -4.92
CA ARG A 160 1.87 23.69 -5.45
C ARG A 160 2.39 24.28 -6.76
N LYS A 161 3.71 24.48 -6.89
CA LYS A 161 4.35 24.99 -8.10
C LYS A 161 4.18 24.00 -9.25
N GLU A 162 4.57 22.74 -9.04
CA GLU A 162 4.56 21.74 -10.10
C GLU A 162 3.14 21.34 -10.51
N PHE A 163 2.22 21.16 -9.55
CA PHE A 163 0.83 20.82 -9.85
C PHE A 163 0.14 21.93 -10.65
N ARG A 164 0.35 23.20 -10.28
CA ARG A 164 -0.13 24.34 -11.08
C ARG A 164 0.53 24.41 -12.45
N GLY A 165 1.83 24.12 -12.53
CA GLY A 165 2.56 24.08 -13.79
C GLY A 165 1.97 23.06 -14.76
N ARG A 166 1.60 21.88 -14.26
CA ARG A 166 0.94 20.83 -15.04
C ARG A 166 -0.46 21.25 -15.48
N MET A 167 -1.31 21.68 -14.54
CA MET A 167 -2.72 22.00 -14.80
C MET A 167 -2.95 23.26 -15.66
N ARG A 168 -1.98 24.18 -15.73
CA ARG A 168 -2.12 25.41 -16.52
C ARG A 168 -1.96 25.19 -18.03
N GLY A 169 -1.37 24.08 -18.46
CA GLY A 169 -1.14 23.79 -19.86
C GLY A 169 -2.28 22.98 -20.51
N PRO A 170 -2.51 23.10 -21.83
CA PRO A 170 -3.50 22.28 -22.53
C PRO A 170 -3.15 20.79 -22.50
N ARG A 171 -1.86 20.45 -22.28
CA ARG A 171 -1.36 19.07 -22.24
C ARG A 171 -2.09 18.21 -21.20
N SER A 172 -2.36 18.73 -20.01
CA SER A 172 -3.08 17.98 -18.97
C SER A 172 -4.51 17.67 -19.38
N PHE A 173 -5.21 18.64 -19.98
CA PHE A 173 -6.57 18.40 -20.49
C PHE A 173 -6.57 17.39 -21.64
N ILE A 174 -5.59 17.47 -22.56
CA ILE A 174 -5.46 16.50 -23.66
C ILE A 174 -5.21 15.09 -23.11
N VAL A 175 -4.29 14.92 -22.17
CA VAL A 175 -3.99 13.61 -21.58
C VAL A 175 -5.21 13.06 -20.84
N LEU A 176 -5.93 13.89 -20.08
CA LEU A 176 -7.18 13.49 -19.43
C LEU A 176 -8.23 13.03 -20.46
N SER A 177 -8.48 13.82 -21.50
CA SER A 177 -9.45 13.47 -22.55
C SER A 177 -9.06 12.20 -23.31
N VAL A 178 -7.78 12.01 -23.62
CA VAL A 178 -7.28 10.78 -24.26
C VAL A 178 -7.43 9.59 -23.34
N PHE A 179 -7.11 9.75 -22.05
CA PHE A 179 -7.29 8.69 -21.04
C PHE A 179 -8.76 8.26 -20.96
N LEU A 180 -9.69 9.20 -20.79
CA LEU A 180 -11.12 8.89 -20.75
C LEU A 180 -11.62 8.32 -22.07
N GLY A 181 -11.16 8.86 -23.20
CA GLY A 181 -11.51 8.37 -24.52
C GLY A 181 -11.09 6.91 -24.72
N LEU A 182 -9.85 6.56 -24.36
CA LEU A 182 -9.36 5.18 -24.40
C LEU A 182 -10.16 4.26 -23.48
N MET A 183 -10.45 4.69 -22.25
CA MET A 183 -11.27 3.92 -21.30
C MET A 183 -12.69 3.70 -21.82
N SER A 184 -13.33 4.73 -22.39
CA SER A 184 -14.66 4.62 -22.99
C SER A 184 -14.68 3.72 -24.22
N ALA A 185 -13.67 3.82 -25.10
CA ALA A 185 -13.55 3.02 -26.30
C ALA A 185 -13.34 1.54 -25.93
N PHE A 186 -12.50 1.26 -24.94
CA PHE A 186 -12.28 -0.07 -24.42
C PHE A 186 -13.55 -0.66 -23.79
N THR A 187 -14.28 0.14 -23.00
CA THR A 187 -15.56 -0.28 -22.41
C THR A 187 -16.59 -0.60 -23.49
N ALA A 188 -16.72 0.25 -24.51
CA ALA A 188 -17.61 0.03 -25.64
C ALA A 188 -17.21 -1.24 -26.42
N MET A 189 -15.92 -1.45 -26.67
CA MET A 189 -15.40 -2.66 -27.30
C MET A 189 -15.77 -3.92 -26.51
N LEU A 190 -15.52 -3.93 -25.19
CA LEU A 190 -15.90 -5.05 -24.34
C LEU A 190 -17.41 -5.30 -24.37
N TYR A 191 -18.22 -4.24 -24.31
CA TYR A 191 -19.68 -4.38 -24.39
C TYR A 191 -20.12 -5.01 -25.72
N LEU A 192 -19.56 -4.59 -26.86
CA LEU A 192 -19.89 -5.17 -28.17
C LEU A 192 -19.46 -6.64 -28.30
N VAL A 193 -18.26 -6.99 -27.80
CA VAL A 193 -17.75 -8.37 -27.82
C VAL A 193 -18.59 -9.29 -26.92
N PHE A 194 -18.93 -8.85 -25.71
CA PHE A 194 -19.63 -9.70 -24.76
C PHE A 194 -21.16 -9.69 -24.93
N SER A 195 -21.77 -8.63 -25.46
CA SER A 195 -23.19 -8.66 -25.83
C SER A 195 -23.46 -9.60 -27.00
N SER A 196 -22.54 -9.68 -27.98
CA SER A 196 -22.71 -10.61 -29.10
C SER A 196 -22.53 -12.08 -28.71
N GLY A 197 -21.70 -12.39 -27.70
CA GLY A 197 -21.47 -13.75 -27.21
C GLY A 197 -22.39 -14.24 -26.09
N THR A 198 -22.87 -13.36 -25.20
CA THR A 198 -23.59 -13.74 -23.96
C THR A 198 -25.12 -13.72 -24.13
N VAL A 199 -25.64 -13.05 -25.15
CA VAL A 199 -27.10 -12.81 -25.38
C VAL A 199 -27.86 -14.06 -25.84
N GLN A 200 -27.24 -15.25 -25.91
CA GLN A 200 -28.01 -16.50 -26.06
C GLN A 200 -28.84 -16.87 -24.81
N GLY A 201 -28.55 -16.24 -23.65
CA GLY A 201 -29.36 -16.38 -22.43
C GLY A 201 -30.30 -15.19 -22.21
N THR A 202 -31.61 -15.38 -22.36
CA THR A 202 -32.63 -14.40 -21.98
C THR A 202 -32.84 -14.42 -20.46
N GLY A 203 -32.21 -13.50 -19.73
CA GLY A 203 -32.45 -13.36 -18.29
C GLY A 203 -31.60 -12.29 -17.59
N SER A 204 -32.06 -11.83 -16.43
CA SER A 204 -31.36 -10.83 -15.59
C SER A 204 -29.93 -11.25 -15.22
N ALA A 205 -29.66 -12.55 -15.12
CA ALA A 205 -28.32 -13.09 -14.84
C ALA A 205 -27.31 -12.83 -15.97
N ALA A 206 -27.75 -12.86 -17.24
CA ALA A 206 -26.89 -12.59 -18.40
C ALA A 206 -26.46 -11.12 -18.44
N VAL A 207 -27.36 -10.20 -18.07
CA VAL A 207 -27.09 -8.76 -17.97
C VAL A 207 -26.07 -8.47 -16.87
N GLY A 208 -26.22 -9.11 -15.71
CA GLY A 208 -25.25 -9.01 -14.61
C GLY A 208 -23.85 -9.52 -14.98
N ALA A 209 -23.77 -10.63 -15.73
CA ALA A 209 -22.49 -11.15 -16.21
C ALA A 209 -21.73 -10.15 -17.10
N ILE A 210 -22.45 -9.43 -17.98
CA ILE A 210 -21.87 -8.36 -18.80
C ILE A 210 -21.30 -7.24 -17.90
N GLY A 211 -22.08 -6.78 -16.91
CA GLY A 211 -21.62 -5.77 -15.96
C GLY A 211 -20.32 -6.16 -15.25
N ARG A 212 -20.23 -7.42 -14.80
CA ARG A 212 -19.03 -7.94 -14.14
C ARG A 212 -17.81 -7.96 -15.06
N VAL A 213 -17.97 -8.41 -16.31
CA VAL A 213 -16.87 -8.43 -17.29
C VAL A 213 -16.40 -7.01 -17.61
N LEU A 214 -17.33 -6.07 -17.78
CA LEU A 214 -16.99 -4.66 -17.99
C LEU A 214 -16.19 -4.10 -16.81
N PHE A 215 -16.57 -4.41 -15.57
CA PHE A 215 -15.85 -3.97 -14.38
C PHE A 215 -14.44 -4.56 -14.27
N ILE A 216 -14.29 -5.89 -14.46
CA ILE A 216 -12.96 -6.54 -14.47
C ILE A 216 -12.09 -5.91 -15.54
N GLY A 217 -12.64 -5.76 -16.74
CA GLY A 217 -11.94 -5.15 -17.87
C GLY A 217 -11.48 -3.74 -17.56
N LEU A 218 -12.37 -2.88 -17.07
CA LEU A 218 -12.10 -1.50 -16.68
C LEU A 218 -10.99 -1.40 -15.62
N VAL A 219 -11.10 -2.14 -14.52
CA VAL A 219 -10.09 -2.12 -13.45
C VAL A 219 -8.74 -2.64 -13.98
N SER A 220 -8.75 -3.65 -14.86
CA SER A 220 -7.53 -4.21 -15.44
C SER A 220 -6.82 -3.24 -16.38
N ILE A 221 -7.55 -2.57 -17.28
CA ILE A 221 -6.95 -1.58 -18.17
C ILE A 221 -6.49 -0.35 -17.38
N GLU A 222 -7.20 0.03 -16.31
CA GLU A 222 -6.80 1.14 -15.45
C GLU A 222 -5.52 0.83 -14.67
N LEU A 223 -5.39 -0.38 -14.12
CA LEU A 223 -4.14 -0.88 -13.53
C LEU A 223 -2.98 -0.82 -14.55
N LEU A 224 -3.23 -1.23 -15.80
CA LEU A 224 -2.24 -1.17 -16.87
C LEU A 224 -1.83 0.27 -17.19
N LEU A 225 -2.79 1.20 -17.27
CA LEU A 225 -2.50 2.60 -17.54
C LEU A 225 -1.73 3.26 -16.38
N VAL A 226 -2.12 2.99 -15.13
CA VAL A 226 -1.39 3.46 -13.94
C VAL A 226 0.05 2.93 -13.94
N LEU A 227 0.26 1.68 -14.36
CA LEU A 227 1.59 1.09 -14.50
C LEU A 227 2.50 1.86 -15.46
N PHE A 228 1.97 2.37 -16.56
CA PHE A 228 2.75 3.18 -17.50
C PHE A 228 2.91 4.63 -17.01
N ILE A 229 1.83 5.22 -16.49
CA ILE A 229 1.82 6.65 -16.16
C ILE A 229 2.64 6.94 -14.90
N ALA A 230 2.56 6.10 -13.86
CA ALA A 230 3.18 6.40 -12.57
C ALA A 230 4.71 6.48 -12.65
N PRO A 231 5.45 5.50 -13.20
CA PRO A 231 6.90 5.61 -13.40
C PRO A 231 7.27 6.71 -14.38
N ALA A 232 6.50 6.93 -15.46
CA ALA A 232 6.78 7.98 -16.44
C ALA A 232 6.84 9.38 -15.80
N PHE A 233 5.95 9.68 -14.86
CA PHE A 233 5.87 10.99 -14.21
C PHE A 233 6.75 11.15 -12.97
N THR A 234 7.30 10.05 -12.43
CA THR A 234 8.09 10.07 -11.19
C THR A 234 9.56 9.76 -11.42
N ALA A 235 9.91 8.89 -12.38
CA ALA A 235 11.30 8.53 -12.67
C ALA A 235 12.13 9.72 -13.16
N GLY A 236 11.52 10.70 -13.84
CA GLY A 236 12.17 11.94 -14.28
C GLY A 236 12.14 13.08 -13.25
N ALA A 237 11.54 12.89 -12.07
CA ALA A 237 11.25 14.02 -11.18
C ALA A 237 12.52 14.64 -10.56
N ILE A 238 13.54 13.83 -10.26
CA ILE A 238 14.82 14.27 -9.70
C ILE A 238 15.90 14.27 -10.79
N THR A 239 15.98 13.23 -11.61
CA THR A 239 16.96 13.15 -12.71
C THR A 239 16.77 14.25 -13.75
N GLY A 240 15.53 14.71 -13.99
CA GLY A 240 15.28 15.83 -14.89
C GLY A 240 16.01 17.10 -14.42
N GLU A 241 15.98 17.40 -13.13
CA GLU A 241 16.70 18.55 -12.57
C GLU A 241 18.23 18.40 -12.71
N ARG A 242 18.73 17.17 -12.63
CA ARG A 242 20.15 16.87 -12.85
C ARG A 242 20.55 17.06 -14.31
N GLU A 243 19.72 16.60 -15.25
CA GLU A 243 19.98 16.71 -16.69
C GLU A 243 19.87 18.15 -17.19
N PHE A 244 18.97 18.96 -16.63
CA PHE A 244 18.84 20.38 -16.96
C PHE A 244 19.84 21.28 -16.21
N GLY A 245 20.71 20.72 -15.36
CA GLY A 245 21.71 21.48 -14.60
C GLY A 245 21.12 22.40 -13.51
N THR A 246 19.88 22.19 -13.09
CA THR A 246 19.18 22.99 -12.06
C THR A 246 19.37 22.42 -10.65
N TRP A 247 19.97 21.24 -10.52
CA TRP A 247 20.20 20.56 -9.25
C TRP A 247 21.06 21.38 -8.26
N ASP A 248 22.15 21.99 -8.74
CA ASP A 248 23.04 22.78 -7.88
C ASP A 248 22.34 24.03 -7.34
N LEU A 249 21.53 24.68 -8.18
CA LEU A 249 20.67 25.79 -7.75
C LEU A 249 19.63 25.32 -6.73
N LEU A 250 19.09 24.11 -6.88
CA LEU A 250 18.11 23.57 -5.94
C LEU A 250 18.74 23.25 -4.57
N GLN A 251 20.00 22.83 -4.54
CA GLN A 251 20.73 22.58 -3.30
C GLN A 251 21.07 23.84 -2.51
N THR A 252 21.14 25.01 -3.16
CA THR A 252 21.37 26.30 -2.46
C THR A 252 20.10 26.89 -1.84
N THR A 253 18.93 26.29 -2.10
CA THR A 253 17.67 26.74 -1.51
C THR A 253 17.49 26.30 -0.05
N LEU A 254 16.67 27.03 0.71
CA LEU A 254 16.30 26.69 2.10
C LEU A 254 15.26 25.54 2.19
N LEU A 255 15.12 24.72 1.14
CA LEU A 255 14.15 23.62 1.10
C LEU A 255 14.70 22.38 1.78
N VAL A 256 13.91 21.83 2.71
CA VAL A 256 14.22 20.57 3.37
C VAL A 256 14.13 19.43 2.35
N ARG A 257 15.15 18.56 2.31
CA ARG A 257 15.24 17.42 1.35
C ARG A 257 13.99 16.51 1.34
N PRO A 258 13.47 16.06 2.51
CA PRO A 258 12.16 15.37 2.57
C PRO A 258 11.01 16.12 1.89
N ALA A 259 10.93 17.44 2.07
CA ALA A 259 9.89 18.26 1.44
C ALA A 259 10.04 18.29 -0.09
N LEU A 260 11.26 18.30 -0.62
CA LEU A 260 11.46 18.19 -2.07
C LEU A 260 10.92 16.85 -2.61
N VAL A 261 11.31 15.74 -1.99
CA VAL A 261 10.94 14.38 -2.44
C VAL A 261 9.43 14.19 -2.37
N ILE A 262 8.82 14.53 -1.23
CA ILE A 262 7.38 14.38 -1.03
C ILE A 262 6.62 15.33 -1.95
N GLY A 263 7.05 16.59 -2.10
CA GLY A 263 6.38 17.55 -2.99
C GLY A 263 6.38 17.12 -4.46
N LYS A 264 7.47 16.52 -4.94
CA LYS A 264 7.57 15.93 -6.29
C LYS A 264 6.69 14.68 -6.45
N LEU A 265 6.67 13.83 -5.43
CA LEU A 265 5.80 12.64 -5.40
C LEU A 265 4.33 13.05 -5.42
N GLU A 266 3.90 13.97 -4.56
CA GLU A 266 2.52 14.45 -4.45
C GLU A 266 2.05 15.16 -5.72
N SER A 267 2.91 15.97 -6.35
CA SER A 267 2.62 16.59 -7.64
C SER A 267 2.33 15.53 -8.72
N ALA A 268 3.11 14.45 -8.75
CA ALA A 268 2.90 13.36 -9.68
C ALA A 268 1.65 12.52 -9.35
N LEU A 269 1.51 12.11 -8.08
CA LEU A 269 0.37 11.32 -7.61
C LEU A 269 -0.94 12.09 -7.72
N GLY A 270 -0.96 13.40 -7.47
CA GLY A 270 -2.17 14.22 -7.55
C GLY A 270 -2.79 14.19 -8.96
N TYR A 271 -1.98 14.17 -10.01
CA TYR A 271 -2.48 14.03 -11.37
C TYR A 271 -2.98 12.61 -11.66
N ILE A 272 -2.28 11.58 -11.16
CA ILE A 272 -2.70 10.18 -11.31
C ILE A 272 -4.02 9.92 -10.58
N LEU A 273 -4.15 10.44 -9.35
CA LEU A 273 -5.39 10.40 -8.59
C LEU A 273 -6.52 11.12 -9.31
N LEU A 274 -6.26 12.25 -9.98
CA LEU A 274 -7.27 12.90 -10.81
C LEU A 274 -7.76 11.97 -11.92
N LEU A 275 -6.86 11.27 -12.63
CA LEU A 275 -7.24 10.29 -13.65
C LEU A 275 -8.11 9.17 -13.06
N LEU A 276 -7.73 8.64 -11.90
CA LEU A 276 -8.46 7.61 -11.14
C LEU A 276 -9.85 8.10 -10.71
N PHE A 277 -9.97 9.32 -10.17
CA PHE A 277 -11.28 9.88 -9.81
C PHE A 277 -12.16 10.11 -11.03
N SER A 278 -11.55 10.46 -12.17
CA SER A 278 -12.27 10.69 -13.41
C SER A 278 -12.75 9.40 -14.09
N SER A 279 -12.24 8.23 -13.69
CA SER A 279 -12.70 6.92 -14.20
C SER A 279 -13.89 6.35 -13.41
N ILE A 280 -14.16 6.84 -12.19
CA ILE A 280 -15.27 6.39 -11.34
C ILE A 280 -16.63 6.40 -12.07
N PRO A 281 -16.99 7.45 -12.86
CA PRO A 281 -18.25 7.43 -13.60
C PRO A 281 -18.31 6.30 -14.63
N LEU A 282 -17.20 5.95 -15.28
CA LEU A 282 -17.14 4.83 -16.23
C LEU A 282 -17.30 3.49 -15.50
N GLN A 283 -16.65 3.31 -14.35
CA GLN A 283 -16.84 2.13 -13.51
C GLN A 283 -18.29 2.00 -13.02
N SER A 284 -18.97 3.13 -12.75
CA SER A 284 -20.36 3.16 -12.32
C SER A 284 -21.35 2.65 -13.39
N ILE A 285 -20.96 2.67 -14.68
CA ILE A 285 -21.77 2.06 -15.75
C ILE A 285 -21.89 0.55 -15.52
N ALA A 286 -20.80 -0.11 -15.11
CA ALA A 286 -20.81 -1.54 -14.83
C ALA A 286 -21.71 -1.92 -13.64
N PHE A 287 -21.82 -1.02 -12.66
CA PHE A 287 -22.75 -1.15 -11.53
C PHE A 287 -24.23 -1.13 -12.00
N LEU A 288 -24.56 -0.32 -13.00
CA LEU A 288 -25.94 -0.20 -13.53
C LEU A 288 -26.46 -1.51 -14.16
N PHE A 289 -25.56 -2.36 -14.66
CA PHE A 289 -25.90 -3.70 -15.18
C PHE A 289 -26.24 -4.71 -14.08
N GLY A 290 -26.12 -4.35 -12.79
CA GLY A 290 -26.56 -5.16 -11.65
C GLY A 290 -25.65 -6.33 -11.27
N GLY A 291 -24.47 -6.44 -11.89
CA GLY A 291 -23.50 -7.52 -11.64
C GLY A 291 -22.35 -7.18 -10.69
N VAL A 292 -22.33 -5.95 -10.16
CA VAL A 292 -21.22 -5.40 -9.35
C VAL A 292 -21.80 -4.68 -8.13
N THR A 293 -21.15 -4.83 -6.98
CA THR A 293 -21.55 -4.17 -5.73
C THR A 293 -20.79 -2.86 -5.48
N LEU A 294 -21.34 -1.96 -4.65
CA LEU A 294 -20.62 -0.74 -4.25
C LEU A 294 -19.30 -1.05 -3.53
N THR A 295 -19.28 -2.15 -2.76
CA THR A 295 -18.09 -2.62 -2.05
C THR A 295 -16.96 -2.96 -3.03
N GLU A 296 -17.27 -3.62 -4.16
CA GLU A 296 -16.28 -3.93 -5.20
C GLU A 296 -15.67 -2.66 -5.80
N LEU A 297 -16.49 -1.63 -6.05
CA LEU A 297 -16.03 -0.34 -6.57
C LEU A 297 -15.10 0.39 -5.59
N VAL A 298 -15.44 0.40 -4.30
CA VAL A 298 -14.60 1.04 -3.27
C VAL A 298 -13.28 0.27 -3.11
N VAL A 299 -13.33 -1.06 -3.10
CA VAL A 299 -12.14 -1.91 -2.95
C VAL A 299 -11.22 -1.79 -4.18
N SER A 300 -11.78 -1.78 -5.41
CA SER A 300 -10.97 -1.60 -6.62
C SER A 300 -10.29 -0.24 -6.65
N PHE A 301 -11.00 0.83 -6.28
CA PHE A 301 -10.43 2.18 -6.19
C PHE A 301 -9.31 2.25 -5.15
N ALA A 302 -9.47 1.59 -4.00
CA ALA A 302 -8.43 1.51 -2.97
C ALA A 302 -7.18 0.78 -3.47
N VAL A 303 -7.35 -0.40 -4.11
CA VAL A 303 -6.24 -1.18 -4.70
C VAL A 303 -5.51 -0.36 -5.77
N LEU A 304 -6.25 0.29 -6.67
CA LEU A 304 -5.71 1.15 -7.72
C LEU A 304 -4.90 2.33 -7.14
N SER A 305 -5.47 3.03 -6.16
CA SER A 305 -4.84 4.18 -5.53
C SER A 305 -3.55 3.81 -4.80
N VAL A 306 -3.56 2.72 -4.03
CA VAL A 306 -2.36 2.26 -3.32
C VAL A 306 -1.30 1.73 -4.27
N THR A 307 -1.71 1.08 -5.36
CA THR A 307 -0.80 0.67 -6.43
C THR A 307 -0.14 1.88 -7.10
N ALA A 308 -0.90 2.94 -7.38
CA ALA A 308 -0.36 4.19 -7.91
C ALA A 308 0.68 4.82 -6.98
N ILE A 309 0.43 4.83 -5.66
CA ILE A 309 1.39 5.32 -4.65
C ILE A 309 2.68 4.48 -4.68
N ALA A 310 2.57 3.14 -4.70
CA ALA A 310 3.74 2.27 -4.72
C ALA A 310 4.57 2.42 -6.00
N LEU A 311 3.93 2.50 -7.17
CA LEU A 311 4.64 2.69 -8.43
C LEU A 311 5.25 4.09 -8.55
N GLY A 312 4.56 5.11 -8.03
CA GLY A 312 5.08 6.47 -8.00
C GLY A 312 6.29 6.63 -7.07
N THR A 313 6.24 6.02 -5.88
CA THR A 313 7.38 6.01 -4.94
C THR A 313 8.56 5.21 -5.48
N LEU A 314 8.30 4.12 -6.21
CA LEU A 314 9.30 3.35 -6.94
C LEU A 314 10.00 4.16 -8.03
N GLY A 315 9.27 4.95 -8.81
CA GLY A 315 9.88 5.85 -9.79
C GLY A 315 10.73 6.94 -9.13
N ILE A 316 10.25 7.57 -8.06
CA ILE A 316 11.04 8.55 -7.27
C ILE A 316 12.31 7.91 -6.70
N TYR A 317 12.22 6.69 -6.17
CA TYR A 317 13.37 5.96 -5.63
C TYR A 317 14.46 5.78 -6.68
N PHE A 318 14.13 5.30 -7.88
CA PHE A 318 15.10 5.15 -8.96
C PHE A 318 15.61 6.50 -9.49
N SER A 319 14.75 7.52 -9.52
CA SER A 319 15.14 8.89 -9.88
C SER A 319 16.22 9.44 -8.94
N ALA A 320 16.10 9.21 -7.63
CA ALA A 320 17.10 9.64 -6.66
C ALA A 320 18.45 8.89 -6.79
N HIS A 321 18.41 7.61 -7.19
CA HIS A 321 19.58 6.72 -7.23
C HIS A 321 20.33 6.70 -8.56
N THR A 322 19.84 7.41 -9.58
CA THR A 322 20.45 7.42 -10.91
C THR A 322 20.71 8.86 -11.37
N ALA A 323 21.67 9.02 -12.28
CA ALA A 323 22.02 10.34 -12.82
C ALA A 323 21.22 10.71 -14.08
N ARG A 324 20.77 9.70 -14.86
CA ARG A 324 20.07 9.89 -16.14
C ARG A 324 18.62 9.41 -16.06
N THR A 325 17.71 10.19 -16.62
CA THR A 325 16.26 9.93 -16.64
C THR A 325 15.92 8.65 -17.38
N LEU A 326 16.58 8.37 -18.51
CA LEU A 326 16.35 7.12 -19.25
C LEU A 326 16.67 5.89 -18.39
N THR A 327 17.81 5.89 -17.70
CA THR A 327 18.21 4.78 -16.81
C THR A 327 17.28 4.65 -15.60
N ALA A 328 16.82 5.78 -15.04
CA ALA A 328 15.83 5.79 -13.97
C ALA A 328 14.52 5.12 -14.41
N SER A 329 13.99 5.54 -15.55
CA SER A 329 12.74 5.05 -16.12
C SER A 329 12.82 3.56 -16.46
N MET A 330 13.91 3.13 -17.12
CA MET A 330 14.10 1.71 -17.46
C MET A 330 14.09 0.82 -16.21
N ARG A 331 14.84 1.19 -15.16
CA ARG A 331 14.87 0.43 -13.90
C ARG A 331 13.50 0.42 -13.21
N ALA A 332 12.81 1.56 -13.21
CA ALA A 332 11.48 1.66 -12.64
C ALA A 332 10.48 0.75 -13.37
N TYR A 333 10.49 0.75 -14.71
CA TYR A 333 9.64 -0.13 -15.50
C TYR A 333 10.00 -1.61 -15.34
N THR A 334 11.29 -1.97 -15.29
CA THR A 334 11.70 -3.36 -15.09
C THR A 334 11.15 -3.91 -13.76
N VAL A 335 11.28 -3.16 -12.66
CA VAL A 335 10.76 -3.61 -11.37
C VAL A 335 9.23 -3.56 -11.35
N ALA A 336 8.60 -2.53 -11.91
CA ALA A 336 7.15 -2.41 -11.95
C ALA A 336 6.50 -3.55 -12.77
N LEU A 337 7.02 -3.84 -13.97
CA LEU A 337 6.56 -4.95 -14.80
C LEU A 337 6.85 -6.31 -14.13
N GLY A 338 8.01 -6.46 -13.49
CA GLY A 338 8.33 -7.66 -12.72
C GLY A 338 7.36 -7.90 -11.56
N LEU A 339 7.00 -6.84 -10.83
CA LEU A 339 6.02 -6.88 -9.75
C LEU A 339 4.61 -7.24 -10.27
N LEU A 340 4.19 -6.65 -11.40
CA LEU A 340 2.83 -6.81 -11.93
C LEU A 340 2.61 -8.06 -12.79
N PHE A 341 3.59 -8.48 -13.59
CA PHE A 341 3.46 -9.62 -14.49
C PHE A 341 4.29 -10.82 -14.05
N GLY A 342 5.42 -10.60 -13.37
CA GLY A 342 6.32 -11.68 -12.96
C GLY A 342 5.65 -12.66 -12.00
N ILE A 343 4.98 -12.17 -10.95
CA ILE A 343 4.35 -13.04 -9.95
C ILE A 343 3.17 -13.82 -10.56
N PRO A 344 2.18 -13.24 -11.26
CA PRO A 344 1.09 -14.00 -11.86
C PRO A 344 1.55 -14.99 -12.92
N LEU A 345 2.60 -14.65 -13.68
CA LEU A 345 3.21 -15.58 -14.63
C LEU A 345 3.79 -16.78 -13.89
N LEU A 346 4.57 -16.55 -12.83
CA LEU A 346 5.12 -17.60 -11.97
C LEU A 346 4.01 -18.46 -11.34
N LEU A 347 2.95 -17.83 -10.81
CA LEU A 347 1.81 -18.52 -10.20
C LEU A 347 1.07 -19.41 -11.20
N ASN A 348 0.99 -19.02 -12.47
CA ASN A 348 0.31 -19.80 -13.52
C ASN A 348 1.21 -20.82 -14.23
N LEU A 349 2.50 -20.91 -13.89
CA LEU A 349 3.37 -21.93 -14.48
C LEU A 349 2.88 -23.33 -14.08
N PRO A 350 2.77 -24.28 -15.03
CA PRO A 350 2.36 -25.65 -14.72
C PRO A 350 3.21 -26.31 -13.63
N LEU A 351 4.51 -26.00 -13.59
CA LEU A 351 5.43 -26.49 -12.55
C LEU A 351 5.17 -25.86 -11.18
N PHE A 352 4.83 -24.57 -11.12
CA PHE A 352 4.49 -23.89 -9.88
C PHE A 352 3.12 -24.35 -9.37
N ASN A 353 2.13 -24.46 -10.26
CA ASN A 353 0.83 -25.04 -9.95
C ASN A 353 0.96 -26.51 -9.51
N ALA A 354 1.78 -27.31 -10.18
CA ALA A 354 2.07 -28.68 -9.74
C ALA A 354 2.78 -28.72 -8.39
N PHE A 355 3.71 -27.81 -8.12
CA PHE A 355 4.36 -27.66 -6.82
C PHE A 355 3.36 -27.28 -5.73
N VAL A 356 2.54 -26.24 -5.94
CA VAL A 356 1.52 -25.79 -4.99
C VAL A 356 0.47 -26.87 -4.78
N ASN A 357 0.00 -27.53 -5.83
CA ASN A 357 -0.99 -28.61 -5.74
C ASN A 357 -0.42 -29.84 -5.02
N ALA A 358 0.83 -30.22 -5.30
CA ALA A 358 1.53 -31.28 -4.57
C ALA A 358 1.77 -30.90 -3.09
N ALA A 359 2.06 -29.62 -2.82
CA ALA A 359 2.36 -29.10 -1.50
C ALA A 359 1.12 -28.83 -0.63
N SER A 360 -0.01 -28.47 -1.25
CA SER A 360 -1.31 -28.20 -0.61
C SER A 360 -2.26 -29.40 -0.62
N GLY A 361 -1.82 -30.54 -1.18
CA GLY A 361 -2.61 -31.77 -1.20
C GLY A 361 -3.73 -31.82 -2.24
N PHE A 362 -3.85 -30.82 -3.12
CA PHE A 362 -4.77 -30.86 -4.25
C PHE A 362 -4.27 -31.85 -5.32
N GLY A 363 -4.71 -33.11 -5.24
CA GLY A 363 -4.65 -34.07 -6.35
C GLY A 363 -3.51 -35.08 -6.39
N SER A 364 -2.61 -35.16 -5.39
CA SER A 364 -1.52 -36.16 -5.42
C SER A 364 -0.98 -36.66 -4.07
N GLY A 365 -1.80 -36.70 -3.03
CA GLY A 365 -1.57 -37.64 -1.92
C GLY A 365 -0.33 -37.43 -1.05
N ILE A 366 0.25 -36.22 -0.96
CA ILE A 366 1.09 -35.87 0.21
C ILE A 366 0.14 -35.56 1.37
N SER A 367 -0.45 -36.64 1.89
CA SER A 367 -1.23 -36.67 3.11
C SER A 367 -0.26 -36.73 4.29
N GLY A 368 -0.46 -35.87 5.30
CA GLY A 368 0.20 -36.09 6.58
C GLY A 368 0.07 -34.97 7.61
N SER A 369 0.08 -33.69 7.22
CA SER A 369 0.11 -32.59 8.20
C SER A 369 -0.76 -31.40 7.80
N PRO A 370 -1.83 -31.08 8.58
CA PRO A 370 -2.65 -29.89 8.41
C PRO A 370 -1.86 -28.58 8.51
N VAL A 371 -0.73 -28.61 9.24
CA VAL A 371 0.16 -27.45 9.39
C VAL A 371 0.84 -27.09 8.07
N LEU A 372 1.28 -28.08 7.29
CA LEU A 372 1.93 -27.83 6.01
C LEU A 372 0.93 -27.27 4.98
N GLU A 373 -0.27 -27.84 4.91
CA GLU A 373 -1.34 -27.31 4.04
C GLU A 373 -1.65 -25.84 4.37
N ALA A 374 -1.81 -25.50 5.66
CA ALA A 374 -2.03 -24.12 6.09
C ALA A 374 -0.89 -23.17 5.68
N ILE A 375 0.38 -23.58 5.86
CA ILE A 375 1.54 -22.76 5.47
C ILE A 375 1.53 -22.45 3.97
N PHE A 376 1.25 -23.45 3.12
CA PHE A 376 1.20 -23.26 1.67
C PHE A 376 0.03 -22.36 1.26
N VAL A 377 -1.13 -22.50 1.90
CA VAL A 377 -2.27 -21.62 1.65
C VAL A 377 -1.92 -20.17 2.01
N TYR A 378 -1.41 -19.91 3.23
CA TYR A 378 -1.01 -18.56 3.63
C TYR A 378 0.08 -17.97 2.73
N PHE A 379 1.06 -18.78 2.33
CA PHE A 379 2.12 -18.36 1.42
C PHE A 379 1.57 -18.01 0.02
N GLY A 380 0.66 -18.83 -0.52
CA GLY A 380 0.00 -18.55 -1.79
C GLY A 380 -0.78 -17.23 -1.75
N PHE A 381 -1.57 -17.01 -0.70
CA PHE A 381 -2.31 -15.75 -0.52
C PHE A 381 -1.40 -14.54 -0.29
N LEU A 382 -0.23 -14.73 0.34
CA LEU A 382 0.79 -13.69 0.45
C LEU A 382 1.34 -13.32 -0.93
N LEU A 383 1.65 -14.30 -1.78
CA LEU A 383 2.11 -14.04 -3.16
C LEU A 383 1.04 -13.33 -4.00
N VAL A 384 -0.22 -13.72 -3.87
CA VAL A 384 -1.35 -13.01 -4.51
C VAL A 384 -1.39 -11.56 -4.04
N SER A 385 -1.23 -11.31 -2.74
CA SER A 385 -1.26 -9.97 -2.13
C SER A 385 -0.10 -9.07 -2.56
N LEU A 386 1.03 -9.64 -3.00
CA LEU A 386 2.17 -8.88 -3.54
C LEU A 386 1.95 -8.41 -4.98
N ASN A 387 0.84 -8.80 -5.62
CA ASN A 387 0.54 -8.44 -6.98
C ASN A 387 -0.85 -7.78 -7.09
N PRO A 388 -0.96 -6.59 -7.69
CA PRO A 388 -2.22 -5.85 -7.69
C PRO A 388 -3.25 -6.44 -8.65
N VAL A 389 -2.80 -7.06 -9.75
CA VAL A 389 -3.69 -7.71 -10.73
C VAL A 389 -4.30 -8.98 -10.12
N ALA A 390 -3.47 -9.88 -9.57
CA ALA A 390 -3.92 -11.09 -8.91
C ALA A 390 -4.80 -10.75 -7.69
N THR A 391 -4.42 -9.75 -6.91
CA THR A 391 -5.23 -9.26 -5.78
C THR A 391 -6.59 -8.78 -6.24
N ALA A 392 -6.68 -7.95 -7.29
CA ALA A 392 -7.96 -7.47 -7.80
C ALA A 392 -8.85 -8.63 -8.29
N LEU A 393 -8.29 -9.57 -9.05
CA LEU A 393 -9.04 -10.72 -9.58
C LEU A 393 -9.53 -11.66 -8.47
N VAL A 394 -8.65 -12.06 -7.55
CA VAL A 394 -9.00 -12.98 -6.45
C VAL A 394 -9.97 -12.31 -5.49
N THR A 395 -9.77 -11.02 -5.17
CA THR A 395 -10.70 -10.29 -4.30
C THR A 395 -12.07 -10.17 -4.93
N GLN A 396 -12.14 -9.93 -6.24
CA GLN A 396 -13.42 -9.88 -6.95
C GLN A 396 -14.10 -11.25 -6.99
N GLN A 397 -13.34 -12.34 -7.18
CA GLN A 397 -13.89 -13.68 -7.09
C GLN A 397 -14.44 -13.99 -5.69
N LEU A 398 -13.74 -13.58 -4.63
CA LEU A 398 -14.19 -13.76 -3.25
C LEU A 398 -15.47 -12.96 -2.96
N LEU A 399 -15.55 -11.70 -3.41
CA LEU A 399 -16.74 -10.86 -3.26
C LEU A 399 -17.94 -11.45 -3.98
N ALA A 400 -17.71 -12.06 -5.15
CA ALA A 400 -18.75 -12.69 -5.92
C ALA A 400 -19.28 -14.01 -5.36
N ASP A 401 -18.36 -14.91 -5.01
CA ASP A 401 -18.71 -16.28 -4.65
C ASP A 401 -19.18 -16.34 -3.19
N ARG A 402 -18.65 -15.46 -2.33
CA ARG A 402 -18.86 -15.51 -0.88
C ARG A 402 -19.52 -14.27 -0.31
N ASN A 403 -19.66 -13.17 -1.07
CA ASN A 403 -20.17 -11.88 -0.58
C ASN A 403 -19.44 -11.37 0.68
N VAL A 404 -18.13 -11.66 0.78
CA VAL A 404 -17.28 -11.26 1.92
C VAL A 404 -16.15 -10.38 1.41
N ALA A 405 -16.07 -9.16 1.93
CA ALA A 405 -15.01 -8.22 1.60
C ALA A 405 -13.74 -8.43 2.45
N GLY A 406 -13.89 -8.83 3.71
CA GLY A 406 -12.82 -8.74 4.71
C GLY A 406 -12.15 -10.07 5.06
N LEU A 407 -12.72 -10.79 6.02
CA LEU A 407 -12.16 -12.00 6.59
C LEU A 407 -13.08 -13.17 6.29
N TRP A 408 -12.51 -14.30 5.94
CA TRP A 408 -13.26 -15.51 5.66
C TRP A 408 -12.48 -16.73 6.13
N THR A 409 -13.14 -17.86 6.28
CA THR A 409 -12.52 -19.11 6.73
C THR A 409 -12.46 -20.12 5.60
N LEU A 410 -11.31 -20.77 5.44
CA LEU A 410 -11.12 -21.91 4.52
C LEU A 410 -11.09 -23.20 5.33
N VAL A 411 -11.86 -24.20 4.90
CA VAL A 411 -11.80 -25.55 5.45
C VAL A 411 -10.63 -26.27 4.79
N LEU A 412 -9.70 -26.79 5.57
CA LEU A 412 -8.57 -27.60 5.08
C LEU A 412 -9.07 -28.95 4.57
N SER A 413 -8.48 -29.40 3.48
CA SER A 413 -8.80 -30.69 2.87
C SER A 413 -8.25 -31.86 3.67
N SER A 414 -7.19 -31.65 4.46
CA SER A 414 -6.51 -32.71 5.24
C SER A 414 -7.22 -33.14 6.54
N ASP A 415 -7.82 -32.22 7.29
CA ASP A 415 -8.37 -32.47 8.65
C ASP A 415 -9.78 -31.89 8.85
N GLY A 416 -10.33 -31.21 7.84
CA GLY A 416 -11.61 -30.49 7.96
C GLY A 416 -11.58 -29.31 8.93
N SER A 417 -10.41 -28.96 9.48
CA SER A 417 -10.22 -27.79 10.33
C SER A 417 -10.32 -26.50 9.52
N THR A 418 -10.79 -25.41 10.14
CA THR A 418 -10.94 -24.12 9.48
C THR A 418 -9.78 -23.20 9.80
N ILE A 419 -9.15 -22.60 8.79
CA ILE A 419 -8.16 -21.53 8.96
C ILE A 419 -8.75 -20.16 8.60
N PRO A 420 -8.40 -19.11 9.35
CA PRO A 420 -8.77 -17.75 9.02
C PRO A 420 -7.92 -17.20 7.87
N LEU A 421 -8.55 -16.66 6.84
CA LEU A 421 -7.88 -15.98 5.74
C LEU A 421 -8.34 -14.53 5.65
N VAL A 422 -7.38 -13.68 5.30
CA VAL A 422 -7.57 -12.25 5.09
C VAL A 422 -7.72 -12.04 3.60
N SER A 423 -8.71 -11.24 3.20
CA SER A 423 -8.89 -10.89 1.80
C SER A 423 -7.63 -10.21 1.24
N PRO A 424 -7.16 -10.60 0.04
CA PRO A 424 -5.87 -10.15 -0.50
C PRO A 424 -5.71 -8.63 -0.58
N TRP A 425 -6.78 -7.88 -0.84
CA TRP A 425 -6.70 -6.42 -0.95
C TRP A 425 -6.25 -5.74 0.34
N ILE A 426 -6.64 -6.26 1.52
CA ILE A 426 -6.23 -5.69 2.81
C ILE A 426 -4.73 -5.86 2.98
N SER A 427 -4.24 -7.08 2.75
CA SER A 427 -2.81 -7.41 2.81
C SER A 427 -2.00 -6.59 1.81
N LEU A 428 -2.49 -6.43 0.58
CA LEU A 428 -1.87 -5.60 -0.45
C LEU A 428 -1.74 -4.15 0.02
N VAL A 429 -2.82 -3.55 0.53
CA VAL A 429 -2.83 -2.16 1.00
C VAL A 429 -1.73 -1.95 2.04
N VAL A 430 -1.66 -2.83 3.03
CA VAL A 430 -0.68 -2.74 4.11
C VAL A 430 0.75 -2.90 3.60
N PHE A 431 1.02 -3.93 2.79
CA PHE A 431 2.37 -4.19 2.26
C PHE A 431 2.85 -3.08 1.32
N TYR A 432 1.98 -2.57 0.44
CA TYR A 432 2.34 -1.54 -0.52
C TYR A 432 2.57 -0.19 0.14
N LEU A 433 1.81 0.18 1.17
CA LEU A 433 2.06 1.40 1.93
C LEU A 433 3.39 1.31 2.70
N LEU A 434 3.69 0.16 3.31
CA LEU A 434 4.99 -0.07 3.96
C LEU A 434 6.13 0.01 2.95
N PHE A 435 6.01 -0.69 1.83
CA PHE A 435 6.98 -0.66 0.74
C PHE A 435 7.23 0.76 0.23
N SER A 436 6.15 1.51 -0.03
CA SER A 436 6.20 2.91 -0.46
C SER A 436 6.96 3.79 0.54
N THR A 437 6.71 3.59 1.83
CA THR A 437 7.32 4.37 2.90
C THR A 437 8.82 4.10 3.02
N ILE A 438 9.21 2.82 2.94
CA ILE A 438 10.62 2.42 2.93
C ILE A 438 11.34 3.04 1.74
N LEU A 439 10.75 2.99 0.55
CA LEU A 439 11.32 3.58 -0.66
C LEU A 439 11.51 5.10 -0.56
N VAL A 440 10.52 5.81 -0.02
CA VAL A 440 10.62 7.26 0.24
C VAL A 440 11.75 7.54 1.23
N ALA A 441 11.85 6.78 2.33
CA ALA A 441 12.91 6.94 3.31
C ALA A 441 14.31 6.72 2.69
N LEU A 442 14.45 5.71 1.82
CA LEU A 442 15.70 5.44 1.10
C LEU A 442 16.03 6.56 0.09
N ALA A 443 15.03 7.07 -0.64
CA ALA A 443 15.21 8.20 -1.56
C ALA A 443 15.70 9.46 -0.82
N VAL A 444 15.08 9.79 0.31
CA VAL A 444 15.48 10.91 1.17
C VAL A 444 16.90 10.71 1.71
N ARG A 445 17.25 9.50 2.17
CA ARG A 445 18.60 9.17 2.63
C ARG A 445 19.64 9.31 1.53
N ARG A 446 19.32 8.94 0.29
CA ARG A 446 20.24 9.09 -0.85
C ARG A 446 20.50 10.57 -1.13
N MET A 447 19.44 11.39 -1.16
CA MET A 447 19.60 12.84 -1.29
C MET A 447 20.38 13.48 -0.14
N ARG A 448 20.41 12.83 1.04
CA ARG A 448 21.37 12.95 2.16
C ARG A 448 22.83 13.21 1.78
N LYS A 449 23.34 12.42 0.85
CA LYS A 449 24.77 12.34 0.59
C LYS A 449 25.14 13.46 -0.38
N VAL A 450 26.11 14.29 0.01
CA VAL A 450 26.75 15.23 -0.92
C VAL A 450 27.44 14.38 -1.98
N GLU A 451 27.05 14.55 -3.24
CA GLU A 451 27.77 13.97 -4.36
C GLU A 451 29.05 14.79 -4.50
N VAL A 452 30.17 14.24 -4.02
CA VAL A 452 31.52 14.80 -4.15
C VAL A 452 32.09 14.43 -5.50
#